data_AF-A0A3P7JDQ0-F1
#
_entry.id   AF-A0A3P7JDQ0-F1
#
_cell.length_a   1.000
_cell.length_b   1.000
_cell.length_c   1.000
_cell.angle_alpha   90.00
_cell.angle_beta   90.00
_cell.angle_gamma   90.00
#
_symmetry.space_group_name_H-M   'P 1'
#
loop_
_entity.id
_entity.type
_entity.pdbx_description
1 polymer ?
#
loop_
_entity_poly.entity_id
_entity_poly.type
_entity_poly.pdbx_seq_one_letter_code
_entity_poly.pdbx_strand_id
1 'polypeptide(L)'
;MVVAKQTSRRLPLLDVQCQLGLSLSCPDEMRKMNLPQYAQKVLEGAVVGCLREKYRQSAHNTIELSAPCKQEITKAIVDAEFDPQLDLPLYHACQETIKLHCSSTIIAKSGGFDTVLECLKADFYKGAISDRDCSKELARRVEETMVDIHLDPSLHEACSIDIQRLCADVVPGHSRVIICLMEAAESSNAQMTPDCRNKLMDRNKLWVKAHSDYQMAYPESWHEVYNMVANHPHKVRFYTQQAAEKSFLKISFN
;
A
#
# COMPACT_ATOMS: atom_id res chain seq x y z
N MET A 1 39.08 22.63 17.78
CA MET A 1 38.19 22.51 16.60
C MET A 1 37.80 21.05 16.47
N VAL A 2 36.59 20.70 16.88
CA VAL A 2 36.05 19.34 16.72
C VAL A 2 35.43 19.29 15.33
N VAL A 3 36.10 18.64 14.39
CA VAL A 3 35.51 18.33 13.08
C VAL A 3 34.44 17.28 13.33
N ALA A 4 33.18 17.68 13.23
CA ALA A 4 32.06 16.76 13.25
C ALA A 4 32.22 15.80 12.06
N LYS A 5 32.44 14.52 12.35
CA LYS A 5 32.30 13.45 11.35
C LYS A 5 30.84 13.43 10.92
N GLN A 6 30.56 14.12 9.82
CA GLN A 6 29.28 14.05 9.13
C GLN A 6 29.24 12.71 8.42
N THR A 7 28.74 11.68 9.12
CA THR A 7 28.34 10.42 8.50
C THR A 7 27.16 10.71 7.57
N SER A 8 27.48 11.16 6.36
CA SER A 8 26.59 11.07 5.21
C SER A 8 26.44 9.59 4.88
N ARG A 9 25.50 8.91 5.56
CA ARG A 9 24.95 7.65 5.04
C ARG A 9 24.25 8.04 3.75
N ARG A 10 24.85 7.72 2.60
CA ARG A 10 24.13 7.72 1.31
C ARG A 10 22.83 6.95 1.52
N LEU A 11 21.74 7.48 0.99
CA LEU A 11 20.45 6.78 0.97
C LEU A 11 20.66 5.35 0.46
N PRO A 12 20.13 4.33 1.15
CA PRO A 12 20.08 2.97 0.60
C PRO A 12 19.43 2.96 -0.81
N LEU A 13 18.35 3.73 -0.98
CA LEU A 13 17.60 3.89 -2.23
C LEU A 13 18.32 4.62 -3.37
N LEU A 14 19.30 5.47 -3.04
CA LEU A 14 20.10 6.22 -4.02
C LEU A 14 21.40 5.49 -4.32
N ASP A 15 21.39 4.16 -4.36
CA ASP A 15 22.52 3.45 -4.92
C ASP A 15 22.71 3.83 -6.39
N VAL A 16 23.95 3.73 -6.88
CA VAL A 16 24.36 4.01 -8.27
C VAL A 16 23.40 3.34 -9.27
N GLN A 17 22.85 2.18 -8.89
CA GLN A 17 21.95 1.38 -9.69
C GLN A 17 20.56 2.02 -9.92
N CYS A 18 20.01 2.78 -8.97
CA CYS A 18 18.82 3.61 -9.22
C CYS A 18 19.19 4.93 -9.89
N GLN A 19 20.38 5.49 -9.65
CA GLN A 19 20.80 6.82 -10.15
C GLN A 19 20.76 6.96 -11.68
N LEU A 20 21.08 5.90 -12.42
CA LEU A 20 21.05 5.91 -13.89
C LEU A 20 19.62 6.06 -14.46
N GLY A 21 18.60 5.54 -13.76
CA GLY A 21 17.18 5.67 -14.17
C GLY A 21 16.45 6.87 -13.53
N LEU A 22 16.98 7.39 -12.44
CA LEU A 22 16.41 8.48 -11.64
C LEU A 22 16.37 9.83 -12.36
N SER A 23 17.40 10.16 -13.14
CA SER A 23 17.48 11.42 -13.88
C SER A 23 16.41 11.55 -14.97
N LEU A 24 15.93 10.42 -15.50
CA LEU A 24 14.82 10.36 -16.46
C LEU A 24 13.46 10.29 -15.76
N SER A 25 13.39 9.59 -14.62
CA SER A 25 12.12 9.28 -13.95
C SER A 25 11.70 10.34 -12.92
N CYS A 26 12.65 10.97 -12.23
CA CYS A 26 12.43 11.95 -11.17
C CYS A 26 13.29 13.22 -11.38
N PRO A 27 13.23 13.87 -12.57
CA PRO A 27 14.18 14.92 -12.94
C PRO A 27 14.08 16.15 -12.03
N ASP A 28 12.89 16.51 -11.56
CA ASP A 28 12.67 17.73 -10.77
C ASP A 28 13.16 17.57 -9.33
N GLU A 29 12.90 16.42 -8.72
CA GLU A 29 13.38 16.04 -7.39
C GLU A 29 14.91 15.92 -7.39
N MET A 30 15.47 15.28 -8.43
CA MET A 30 16.92 15.11 -8.58
C MET A 30 17.66 16.43 -8.78
N ARG A 31 17.11 17.38 -9.57
CA ARG A 31 17.70 18.72 -9.73
C ARG A 31 17.78 19.49 -8.41
N LYS A 32 16.76 19.34 -7.56
CA LYS A 32 16.70 20.02 -6.27
C LYS A 32 17.74 19.49 -5.27
N MET A 33 18.35 18.31 -5.50
CA MET A 33 19.32 17.71 -4.54
C MET A 33 20.60 18.50 -4.38
N ASN A 34 20.93 19.30 -5.39
CA ASN A 34 22.15 20.09 -5.40
C ASN A 34 21.90 21.55 -4.96
N LEU A 35 20.69 21.87 -4.48
CA LEU A 35 20.27 23.23 -4.17
C LEU A 35 20.26 23.49 -2.65
N PRO A 36 21.06 24.44 -2.11
CA PRO A 36 21.24 24.64 -0.66
C PRO A 36 19.97 24.98 0.13
N GLN A 37 18.95 25.50 -0.55
CA GLN A 37 17.68 25.90 0.06
C GLN A 37 16.77 24.72 0.42
N TYR A 38 17.08 23.50 -0.03
CA TYR A 38 16.30 22.31 0.32
C TYR A 38 16.98 21.56 1.46
N ALA A 39 16.22 21.28 2.52
CA ALA A 39 16.70 20.42 3.59
C ALA A 39 16.95 19.01 3.04
N GLN A 40 18.18 18.52 3.18
CA GLN A 40 18.63 17.25 2.61
C GLN A 40 17.63 16.10 2.89
N LYS A 41 17.21 15.92 4.15
CA LYS A 41 16.24 14.88 4.54
C LYS A 41 14.85 15.00 3.90
N VAL A 42 14.34 16.23 3.75
CA VAL A 42 13.02 16.48 3.13
C VAL A 42 13.07 16.05 1.67
N LEU A 43 14.18 16.36 1.01
CA LEU A 43 14.36 16.06 -0.39
C LEU A 43 14.68 14.59 -0.66
N GLU A 44 15.41 13.94 0.24
CA GLU A 44 15.54 12.48 0.27
C GLU A 44 14.15 11.81 0.30
N GLY A 45 13.24 12.31 1.14
CA GLY A 45 11.84 11.87 1.16
C GLY A 45 11.10 12.11 -0.17
N ALA A 46 11.32 13.25 -0.82
CA ALA A 46 10.71 13.56 -2.11
C ALA A 46 11.19 12.64 -3.24
N VAL A 47 12.49 12.33 -3.29
CA VAL A 47 13.04 11.39 -4.30
C VAL A 47 12.53 9.97 -4.07
N VAL A 48 12.48 9.52 -2.81
CA VAL A 48 11.90 8.21 -2.47
C VAL A 48 10.41 8.16 -2.83
N GLY A 49 9.66 9.23 -2.57
CA GLY A 49 8.27 9.36 -2.98
C GLY A 49 8.09 9.22 -4.49
N CYS A 50 8.91 9.93 -5.28
CA CYS A 50 8.89 9.81 -6.73
C CYS A 50 9.27 8.40 -7.22
N LEU A 51 10.28 7.77 -6.65
CA LEU A 51 10.66 6.40 -7.02
C LEU A 51 9.53 5.40 -6.77
N ARG A 52 8.83 5.52 -5.64
CA ARG A 52 7.70 4.66 -5.31
C ARG A 52 6.52 4.89 -6.26
N GLU A 53 6.26 6.13 -6.65
CA GLU A 53 5.32 6.46 -7.74
C GLU A 53 5.68 5.74 -9.05
N LYS A 54 6.95 5.83 -9.45
CA LYS A 54 7.43 5.22 -10.70
C LYS A 54 7.37 3.70 -10.65
N TYR A 55 7.62 3.11 -9.49
CA TYR A 55 7.44 1.68 -9.28
C TYR A 55 5.97 1.25 -9.45
N ARG A 56 4.99 2.01 -8.92
CA ARG A 56 3.58 1.75 -9.19
C ARG A 56 3.24 1.84 -10.67
N GLN A 57 3.72 2.87 -11.35
CA GLN A 57 3.52 3.06 -12.79
C GLN A 57 4.14 1.92 -13.62
N SER A 58 5.26 1.34 -13.16
CA SER A 58 5.89 0.18 -13.80
C SER A 58 5.01 -1.07 -13.83
N ALA A 59 4.06 -1.20 -12.89
CA ALA A 59 3.06 -2.28 -12.91
C ALA A 59 2.16 -2.22 -14.15
N HIS A 60 2.02 -1.05 -14.77
CA HIS A 60 1.23 -0.82 -15.98
C HIS A 60 2.06 -0.80 -17.27
N ASN A 61 3.30 -1.34 -17.24
CA ASN A 61 4.24 -1.35 -18.37
C ASN A 61 4.57 0.05 -18.95
N THR A 62 4.30 1.12 -18.20
CA THR A 62 4.54 2.50 -18.67
C THR A 62 6.00 2.93 -18.50
N ILE A 63 6.73 2.31 -17.57
CA ILE A 63 8.11 2.65 -17.20
C ILE A 63 8.87 1.38 -16.86
N GLU A 64 10.09 1.24 -17.38
CA GLU A 64 10.98 0.12 -17.06
C GLU A 64 12.05 0.54 -16.04
N LEU A 65 12.04 -0.12 -14.88
CA LEU A 65 13.05 0.04 -13.83
C LEU A 65 13.99 -1.17 -13.84
N SER A 66 15.28 -0.93 -13.66
CA SER A 66 16.27 -2.00 -13.52
C SER A 66 15.94 -2.90 -12.33
N ALA A 67 16.23 -4.20 -12.42
CA ALA A 67 15.96 -5.13 -11.33
C ALA A 67 16.57 -4.71 -9.98
N PRO A 68 17.82 -4.21 -9.92
CA PRO A 68 18.37 -3.75 -8.65
C PRO A 68 17.69 -2.48 -8.13
N CYS A 69 17.27 -1.57 -9.01
CA CYS A 69 16.51 -0.40 -8.57
C CYS A 69 15.13 -0.79 -8.03
N LYS A 70 14.45 -1.76 -8.66
CA LYS A 70 13.20 -2.34 -8.14
C LYS A 70 13.41 -2.88 -6.73
N GLN A 71 14.50 -3.61 -6.48
CA GLN A 71 14.81 -4.19 -5.17
C GLN A 71 14.98 -3.12 -4.06
N GLU A 72 15.66 -2.02 -4.34
CA GLU A 72 15.79 -0.93 -3.36
C GLU A 72 14.45 -0.25 -3.08
N ILE A 73 13.61 -0.07 -4.11
CA ILE A 73 12.28 0.53 -3.95
C ILE A 73 11.36 -0.40 -3.15
N THR A 74 11.33 -1.70 -3.46
CA THR A 74 10.50 -2.66 -2.72
C THR A 74 10.95 -2.75 -1.27
N LYS A 75 12.25 -2.73 -1.00
CA LYS A 75 12.79 -2.67 0.36
C LYS A 75 12.27 -1.46 1.12
N ALA A 76 12.30 -0.27 0.53
CA ALA A 76 11.80 0.94 1.18
C ALA A 76 10.28 0.90 1.43
N ILE A 77 9.51 0.34 0.49
CA ILE A 77 8.06 0.14 0.63
C ILE A 77 7.78 -0.81 1.81
N VAL A 78 8.53 -1.90 1.94
CA VAL A 78 8.39 -2.91 3.00
C VAL A 78 8.86 -2.36 4.34
N ASP A 79 9.99 -1.67 4.40
CA ASP A 79 10.48 -1.03 5.63
C ASP A 79 9.43 -0.03 6.16
N ALA A 80 8.76 0.71 5.26
CA ALA A 80 7.65 1.60 5.60
C ALA A 80 6.34 0.89 6.02
N GLU A 81 6.17 -0.41 5.75
CA GLU A 81 5.06 -1.19 6.33
C GLU A 81 5.31 -1.47 7.83
N PHE A 82 6.57 -1.64 8.23
CA PHE A 82 6.95 -1.88 9.64
C PHE A 82 7.18 -0.59 10.43
N ASP A 83 7.56 0.50 9.77
CA ASP A 83 7.70 1.80 10.41
C ASP A 83 7.16 2.91 9.49
N PRO A 84 5.91 3.36 9.71
CA PRO A 84 5.31 4.42 8.90
C PRO A 84 6.10 5.74 8.94
N GLN A 85 6.99 5.96 9.90
CA GLN A 85 7.86 7.15 9.94
C GLN A 85 8.84 7.19 8.77
N LEU A 86 9.14 6.04 8.16
CA LEU A 86 9.98 5.94 6.97
C LEU A 86 9.24 6.38 5.70
N ASP A 87 7.91 6.49 5.76
CA ASP A 87 7.09 7.16 4.76
C ASP A 87 6.74 8.58 5.25
N LEU A 88 7.66 9.52 5.03
CA LEU A 88 7.49 10.90 5.49
C LEU A 88 6.18 11.55 5.01
N PRO A 89 5.77 11.47 3.72
CA PRO A 89 4.49 11.99 3.28
C PRO A 89 3.30 11.44 4.07
N LEU A 90 3.22 10.11 4.23
CA LEU A 90 2.16 9.46 5.01
C LEU A 90 2.20 9.88 6.48
N TYR A 91 3.37 9.83 7.11
CA TYR A 91 3.52 10.10 8.54
C TYR A 91 3.13 11.53 8.88
N HIS A 92 3.56 12.51 8.07
CA HIS A 92 3.18 13.90 8.26
C HIS A 92 1.69 14.12 8.07
N ALA A 93 1.08 13.55 7.03
CA ALA A 93 -0.34 13.69 6.76
C ALA A 93 -1.19 13.02 7.85
N CYS A 94 -0.77 11.85 8.36
CA CYS A 94 -1.52 11.06 9.33
C CYS A 94 -1.14 11.32 10.79
N GLN A 95 -0.27 12.29 11.09
CA GLN A 95 0.30 12.46 12.42
C GLN A 95 -0.76 12.60 13.52
N GLU A 96 -1.82 13.37 13.27
CA GLU A 96 -2.90 13.57 14.26
C GLU A 96 -3.80 12.33 14.37
N THR A 97 -4.13 11.68 13.25
CA THR A 97 -4.86 10.40 13.26
C THR A 97 -4.11 9.32 14.05
N ILE A 98 -2.79 9.21 13.89
CA ILE A 98 -1.95 8.27 14.63
C ILE A 98 -2.06 8.52 16.14
N LYS A 99 -1.95 9.77 16.58
CA LYS A 99 -2.05 10.14 18.00
C LYS A 99 -3.42 9.82 18.57
N LEU A 100 -4.48 10.16 17.83
CA LEU A 100 -5.86 10.05 18.32
C LEU A 100 -6.36 8.62 18.31
N HIS A 101 -6.06 7.83 17.28
CA HIS A 101 -6.70 6.54 17.07
C HIS A 101 -5.77 5.34 17.26
N CYS A 102 -4.47 5.49 17.00
CA CYS A 102 -3.51 4.38 16.99
C CYS A 102 -2.54 4.37 18.19
N SER A 103 -2.68 5.31 19.14
CA SER A 103 -1.82 5.41 20.32
C SER A 103 -1.89 4.18 21.22
N SER A 104 -3.07 3.55 21.36
CA SER A 104 -3.25 2.31 22.12
C SER A 104 -2.43 1.16 21.53
N THR A 105 -2.37 1.04 20.21
CA THR A 105 -1.59 0.04 19.49
C THR A 105 -0.09 0.21 19.75
N ILE A 106 0.39 1.46 19.70
CA ILE A 106 1.80 1.80 20.00
C ILE A 106 2.15 1.41 21.45
N ILE A 107 1.29 1.76 22.41
CA ILE A 107 1.49 1.42 23.83
C ILE A 107 1.53 -0.11 24.03
N ALA A 108 0.60 -0.84 23.42
CA ALA A 108 0.53 -2.30 23.53
C ALA A 108 1.78 -3.01 22.99
N LYS A 109 2.49 -2.38 22.04
CA LYS A 109 3.74 -2.87 21.46
C LYS A 109 4.99 -2.24 22.08
N SER A 110 4.90 -1.69 23.28
CA SER A 110 6.04 -1.07 23.98
C SER A 110 6.72 0.05 23.16
N GLY A 111 5.95 0.77 22.34
CA GLY A 111 6.45 1.81 21.45
C GLY A 111 6.77 1.33 20.02
N GLY A 112 6.50 0.06 19.68
CA GLY A 112 6.63 -0.45 18.32
C GLY A 112 5.64 0.19 17.34
N PHE A 113 6.11 0.53 16.14
CA PHE A 113 5.33 1.17 15.07
C PHE A 113 4.85 0.18 13.98
N ASP A 114 5.19 -1.11 14.14
CA ASP A 114 4.92 -2.23 13.23
C ASP A 114 3.44 -2.49 12.94
N THR A 115 2.57 -1.96 13.78
CA THR A 115 1.11 -2.16 13.71
C THR A 115 0.34 -0.87 13.44
N VAL A 116 1.02 0.28 13.41
CA VAL A 116 0.38 1.59 13.20
C VAL A 116 -0.24 1.65 11.82
N LEU A 117 0.42 1.13 10.79
CA LEU A 117 -0.15 1.14 9.44
C LEU A 117 -1.40 0.26 9.31
N GLU A 118 -1.45 -0.89 9.97
CA GLU A 118 -2.65 -1.74 10.00
C GLU A 118 -3.81 -1.04 10.74
N CYS A 119 -3.51 -0.30 11.82
CA CYS A 119 -4.51 0.55 12.48
C CYS A 119 -5.05 1.63 11.53
N LEU A 120 -4.17 2.35 10.85
CA LEU A 120 -4.56 3.37 9.87
C LEU A 120 -5.36 2.79 8.71
N LYS A 121 -4.98 1.62 8.16
CA LYS A 121 -5.74 0.91 7.13
C LYS A 121 -7.15 0.55 7.65
N ALA A 122 -7.28 0.08 8.88
CA ALA A 122 -8.58 -0.26 9.47
C ALA A 122 -9.48 0.98 9.61
N ASP A 123 -8.94 2.10 10.07
CA ASP A 123 -9.67 3.36 10.18
C ASP A 123 -10.02 3.97 8.84
N PHE A 124 -9.10 3.87 7.87
CA PHE A 124 -9.35 4.22 6.49
C PHE A 124 -10.57 3.46 5.99
N TYR A 125 -10.59 2.12 6.08
CA TYR A 125 -11.74 1.31 5.66
C TYR A 125 -13.06 1.73 6.32
N LYS A 126 -13.05 1.97 7.64
CA LYS A 126 -14.23 2.39 8.42
C LYS A 126 -14.71 3.81 8.08
N GLY A 127 -13.91 4.60 7.36
CA GLY A 127 -14.19 6.01 7.13
C GLY A 127 -14.03 6.86 8.40
N ALA A 128 -13.18 6.42 9.33
CA ALA A 128 -12.93 7.11 10.60
C ALA A 128 -11.90 8.24 10.47
N ILE A 129 -11.20 8.33 9.32
CA ILE A 129 -10.18 9.36 9.08
C ILE A 129 -10.85 10.57 8.42
N SER A 130 -10.94 11.68 9.16
CA SER A 130 -11.48 12.95 8.64
C SER A 130 -10.48 13.73 7.78
N ASP A 131 -9.19 13.53 8.02
CA ASP A 131 -8.13 14.18 7.27
C ASP A 131 -8.02 13.59 5.85
N ARG A 132 -8.22 14.45 4.85
CA ARG A 132 -8.22 14.03 3.43
C ARG A 132 -6.83 13.72 2.92
N ASP A 133 -5.80 14.40 3.41
CA ASP A 133 -4.41 14.18 3.00
C ASP A 133 -3.91 12.86 3.59
N CYS A 134 -4.21 12.57 4.87
CA CYS A 134 -3.92 11.27 5.46
C CYS A 134 -4.59 10.13 4.69
N SER A 135 -5.89 10.28 4.40
CA SER A 135 -6.65 9.28 3.65
C SER A 135 -6.13 9.10 2.21
N LYS A 136 -5.66 10.17 1.56
CA LYS A 136 -5.02 10.12 0.24
C LYS A 136 -3.69 9.36 0.29
N GLU A 137 -2.84 9.64 1.28
CA GLU A 137 -1.57 8.92 1.45
C GLU A 137 -1.81 7.44 1.79
N LEU A 138 -2.86 7.11 2.53
CA LEU A 138 -3.26 5.71 2.75
C LEU A 138 -3.75 5.04 1.45
N ALA A 139 -4.53 5.72 0.62
CA ALA A 139 -4.90 5.21 -0.69
C ALA A 139 -3.67 4.96 -1.58
N ARG A 140 -2.66 5.85 -1.54
CA ARG A 140 -1.37 5.64 -2.21
C ARG A 140 -0.67 4.38 -1.68
N ARG A 141 -0.61 4.16 -0.37
CA ARG A 141 -0.02 2.94 0.21
C ARG A 141 -0.76 1.68 -0.21
N VAL A 142 -2.09 1.74 -0.20
CA VAL A 142 -2.95 0.64 -0.66
C VAL A 142 -2.64 0.29 -2.13
N GLU A 143 -2.42 1.29 -2.98
CA GLU A 143 -2.00 1.10 -4.37
C GLU A 143 -0.61 0.44 -4.47
N GLU A 144 0.37 0.89 -3.69
CA GLU A 144 1.74 0.36 -3.71
C GLU A 144 1.77 -1.12 -3.30
N THR A 145 1.07 -1.46 -2.23
CA THR A 145 0.97 -2.84 -1.73
C THR A 145 0.23 -3.79 -2.67
N MET A 146 -0.54 -3.26 -3.63
CA MET A 146 -1.25 -4.05 -4.62
C MET A 146 -0.35 -4.49 -5.79
N VAL A 147 0.80 -3.84 -6.00
CA VAL A 147 1.69 -4.13 -7.14
C VAL A 147 2.30 -5.53 -7.04
N ASP A 148 2.67 -5.96 -5.84
CA ASP A 148 3.26 -7.26 -5.57
C ASP A 148 2.92 -7.67 -4.14
N ILE A 149 2.52 -8.92 -3.94
CA ILE A 149 2.15 -9.44 -2.62
C ILE A 149 3.25 -9.28 -1.57
N HIS A 150 4.52 -9.31 -1.97
CA HIS A 150 5.65 -9.14 -1.05
C HIS A 150 5.75 -7.74 -0.44
N LEU A 151 5.03 -6.76 -1.01
CA LEU A 151 4.96 -5.39 -0.50
C LEU A 151 3.96 -5.23 0.64
N ASP A 152 3.13 -6.26 0.90
CA ASP A 152 2.29 -6.37 2.08
C ASP A 152 2.72 -7.61 2.88
N PRO A 153 3.70 -7.48 3.79
CA PRO A 153 4.21 -8.62 4.56
C PRO A 153 3.11 -9.36 5.32
N SER A 154 2.07 -8.66 5.77
CA SER A 154 0.97 -9.25 6.53
C SER A 154 0.02 -10.07 5.66
N LEU A 155 -0.24 -9.65 4.41
CA LEU A 155 -0.95 -10.48 3.42
C LEU A 155 -0.09 -11.67 2.97
N HIS A 156 1.18 -11.42 2.67
CA HIS A 156 2.11 -12.47 2.24
C HIS A 156 2.25 -13.58 3.29
N GLU A 157 2.39 -13.21 4.58
CA GLU A 157 2.47 -14.18 5.68
C GLU A 157 1.19 -15.03 5.76
N ALA A 158 0.03 -14.39 5.78
CA ALA A 158 -1.27 -15.07 5.86
C ALA A 158 -1.52 -16.02 4.67
N CYS A 159 -0.98 -15.70 3.50
CA CYS A 159 -1.17 -16.46 2.26
C CYS A 159 0.02 -17.34 1.86
N SER A 160 1.11 -17.38 2.64
CA SER A 160 2.36 -18.04 2.24
C SER A 160 2.20 -19.50 1.79
N ILE A 161 1.38 -20.29 2.49
CA ILE A 161 1.08 -21.69 2.13
C ILE A 161 0.20 -21.77 0.88
N ASP A 162 -0.80 -20.91 0.77
CA ASP A 162 -1.72 -20.89 -0.36
C ASP A 162 -1.03 -20.45 -1.66
N ILE A 163 -0.07 -19.53 -1.58
CA ILE A 163 0.77 -19.13 -2.71
C ILE A 163 1.52 -20.35 -3.26
N GLN A 164 2.16 -21.14 -2.38
CA GLN A 164 2.91 -22.33 -2.80
C GLN A 164 2.03 -23.45 -3.36
N ARG A 165 0.76 -23.54 -2.94
CA ARG A 165 -0.15 -24.63 -3.34
C ARG A 165 -1.01 -24.29 -4.54
N LEU A 166 -1.46 -23.04 -4.64
CA LEU A 166 -2.48 -22.59 -5.58
C LEU A 166 -1.89 -21.71 -6.70
N CYS A 167 -0.75 -21.05 -6.43
CA CYS A 167 -0.16 -20.05 -7.32
C CYS A 167 1.35 -20.29 -7.57
N ALA A 168 1.83 -21.53 -7.45
CA ALA A 168 3.26 -21.87 -7.52
C ALA A 168 3.94 -21.42 -8.82
N ASP A 169 3.22 -21.52 -9.94
CA ASP A 169 3.73 -21.18 -11.27
C ASP A 169 3.53 -19.70 -11.64
N VAL A 170 2.99 -18.89 -10.72
CA VAL A 170 2.69 -17.48 -10.95
C VAL A 170 3.90 -16.63 -10.59
N VAL A 171 4.48 -15.97 -11.59
CA VAL A 171 5.59 -15.04 -11.39
C VAL A 171 5.12 -13.81 -10.58
N PRO A 172 5.79 -13.44 -9.47
CA PRO A 172 5.47 -12.24 -8.69
C PRO A 172 5.53 -10.92 -9.50
N GLY A 173 4.88 -9.88 -8.98
CA GLY A 173 4.76 -8.56 -9.60
C GLY A 173 3.55 -8.40 -10.51
N HIS A 174 3.23 -7.16 -10.87
CA HIS A 174 2.06 -6.78 -11.68
C HIS A 174 0.74 -7.38 -11.15
N SER A 175 0.63 -7.48 -9.82
CA SER A 175 -0.50 -8.04 -9.09
C SER A 175 -0.84 -9.50 -9.39
N ARG A 176 -0.02 -10.23 -10.16
CA ARG A 176 -0.34 -11.58 -10.67
C ARG A 176 -0.65 -12.59 -9.57
N VAL A 177 0.17 -12.63 -8.51
CA VAL A 177 -0.05 -13.55 -7.38
C VAL A 177 -1.32 -13.18 -6.62
N ILE A 178 -1.60 -11.88 -6.45
CA ILE A 178 -2.82 -11.41 -5.78
C ILE A 178 -4.06 -11.81 -6.58
N ILE A 179 -4.03 -11.67 -7.91
CA ILE A 179 -5.12 -12.07 -8.80
C ILE A 179 -5.38 -13.57 -8.69
N CYS A 180 -4.32 -14.39 -8.78
CA CYS A 180 -4.43 -15.84 -8.63
C CYS A 180 -5.07 -16.23 -7.29
N LEU A 181 -4.67 -15.59 -6.18
CA LEU A 181 -5.26 -15.84 -4.87
C LEU A 181 -6.74 -15.47 -4.83
N MET A 182 -7.16 -14.39 -5.51
CA MET A 182 -8.58 -14.02 -5.55
C MET A 182 -9.42 -14.99 -6.37
N GLU A 183 -8.93 -15.42 -7.53
CA GLU A 183 -9.58 -16.45 -8.34
C GLU A 183 -9.71 -17.76 -7.55
N ALA A 184 -8.66 -18.14 -6.83
CA ALA A 184 -8.68 -19.29 -5.93
C ALA A 184 -9.67 -19.09 -4.76
N ALA A 185 -9.80 -17.88 -4.21
CA ALA A 185 -10.77 -17.62 -3.16
C ALA A 185 -12.23 -17.78 -3.65
N GLU A 186 -12.51 -17.49 -4.93
CA GLU A 186 -13.84 -17.66 -5.52
C GLU A 186 -14.15 -19.10 -5.93
N SER A 187 -13.11 -19.90 -6.20
CA SER A 187 -13.26 -21.31 -6.56
C SER A 187 -13.69 -22.16 -5.37
N SER A 188 -14.83 -22.84 -5.49
CA SER A 188 -15.31 -23.81 -4.50
C SER A 188 -14.42 -25.04 -4.33
N ASN A 189 -13.56 -25.32 -5.33
CA ASN A 189 -12.64 -26.45 -5.33
C ASN A 189 -11.27 -26.10 -4.74
N ALA A 190 -10.92 -24.81 -4.69
CA ALA A 190 -9.66 -24.38 -4.10
C ALA A 190 -9.79 -24.33 -2.57
N GLN A 191 -9.12 -25.26 -1.90
CA GLN A 191 -9.03 -25.30 -0.44
C GLN A 191 -8.04 -24.25 0.09
N MET A 192 -8.38 -22.98 -0.11
CA MET A 192 -7.62 -21.85 0.48
C MET A 192 -7.79 -21.81 2.01
N THR A 193 -6.72 -21.52 2.73
CA THR A 193 -6.78 -21.39 4.19
C THR A 193 -7.70 -20.25 4.65
N PRO A 194 -8.33 -20.35 5.83
CA PRO A 194 -9.15 -19.27 6.38
C PRO A 194 -8.37 -17.96 6.58
N ASP A 195 -7.11 -18.05 7.01
CA ASP A 195 -6.28 -16.87 7.30
C ASP A 195 -5.97 -16.08 6.03
N CYS A 196 -5.53 -16.76 4.96
CA CYS A 196 -5.32 -16.11 3.67
C CYS A 196 -6.61 -15.51 3.14
N ARG A 197 -7.72 -16.27 3.17
CA ARG A 197 -9.03 -15.81 2.69
C ARG A 197 -9.47 -14.54 3.41
N ASN A 198 -9.41 -14.54 4.74
CA ASN A 198 -9.85 -13.39 5.54
C ASN A 198 -8.97 -12.16 5.26
N LYS A 199 -7.64 -12.33 5.28
CA LYS A 199 -6.70 -11.23 5.04
C LYS A 199 -6.83 -10.67 3.62
N LEU A 200 -6.98 -11.54 2.62
CA LEU A 200 -7.20 -11.16 1.23
C LEU A 200 -8.51 -10.39 1.06
N MET A 201 -9.60 -10.80 1.71
CA MET A 201 -10.86 -10.05 1.70
C MET A 201 -10.75 -8.70 2.40
N ASP A 202 -9.97 -8.60 3.48
CA ASP A 202 -9.70 -7.33 4.13
C ASP A 202 -8.88 -6.38 3.26
N ARG A 203 -7.91 -6.90 2.48
CA ARG A 203 -7.23 -6.09 1.46
C ARG A 203 -8.13 -5.69 0.31
N ASN A 204 -9.00 -6.59 -0.16
CA ASN A 204 -9.97 -6.28 -1.21
C ASN A 204 -10.90 -5.12 -0.83
N LYS A 205 -11.37 -5.09 0.43
CA LYS A 205 -12.13 -3.96 0.98
C LYS A 205 -11.38 -2.64 0.90
N LEU A 206 -10.07 -2.64 1.18
CA LEU A 206 -9.22 -1.46 1.11
C LEU A 206 -9.02 -0.98 -0.34
N TRP A 207 -8.72 -1.90 -1.26
CA TRP A 207 -8.55 -1.56 -2.68
C TRP A 207 -9.83 -0.96 -3.28
N VAL A 208 -10.99 -1.56 -2.99
CA VAL A 208 -12.31 -1.04 -3.39
C VAL A 208 -12.56 0.36 -2.84
N LYS A 209 -12.24 0.59 -1.57
CA LYS A 209 -12.39 1.92 -0.99
C LYS A 209 -11.45 2.94 -1.61
N ALA A 210 -10.17 2.62 -1.75
CA ALA A 210 -9.18 3.51 -2.35
C ALA A 210 -9.53 3.87 -3.79
N HIS A 211 -10.00 2.90 -4.58
CA HIS A 211 -10.51 3.17 -5.93
C HIS A 211 -11.73 4.09 -5.92
N SER A 212 -12.74 3.79 -5.09
CA SER A 212 -13.97 4.58 -4.99
C SER A 212 -13.72 6.03 -4.59
N ASP A 213 -12.85 6.25 -3.60
CA ASP A 213 -12.70 7.57 -2.98
C ASP A 213 -11.60 8.42 -3.63
N TYR A 214 -10.59 7.78 -4.23
CA TYR A 214 -9.39 8.44 -4.75
C TYR A 214 -9.05 8.09 -6.20
N GLN A 215 -9.91 7.35 -6.91
CA GLN A 215 -9.70 6.94 -8.30
C GLN A 215 -8.37 6.18 -8.51
N MET A 216 -7.94 5.45 -7.47
CA MET A 216 -6.77 4.57 -7.53
C MET A 216 -6.88 3.61 -8.72
N ALA A 217 -5.80 3.44 -9.49
CA ALA A 217 -5.80 2.54 -10.62
C ALA A 217 -5.90 1.08 -10.15
N TYR A 218 -6.74 0.29 -10.82
CA TYR A 218 -6.70 -1.17 -10.71
C TYR A 218 -5.73 -1.75 -11.74
N PRO A 219 -5.14 -2.94 -11.48
CA PRO A 219 -4.47 -3.69 -12.53
C PRO A 219 -5.41 -3.90 -13.73
N GLU A 220 -4.87 -3.96 -14.94
CA GLU A 220 -5.70 -4.11 -16.16
C GLU A 220 -6.55 -5.40 -16.11
N SER A 221 -5.98 -6.49 -15.63
CA SER A 221 -6.67 -7.77 -15.39
C SER A 221 -7.76 -7.70 -14.31
N TRP A 222 -7.67 -6.75 -13.39
CA TRP A 222 -8.72 -6.52 -12.39
C TRP A 222 -9.95 -5.83 -12.95
N HIS A 223 -9.88 -5.15 -14.10
CA HIS A 223 -11.10 -4.65 -14.74
C HIS A 223 -12.00 -5.80 -15.19
N GLU A 224 -11.39 -6.91 -15.66
CA GLU A 224 -12.11 -8.13 -16.03
C GLU A 224 -12.70 -8.80 -14.78
N VAL A 225 -11.92 -8.96 -13.70
CA VAL A 225 -12.39 -9.51 -12.42
C VAL A 225 -13.45 -8.60 -11.77
N TYR A 226 -13.25 -7.28 -11.74
CA TYR A 226 -14.21 -6.32 -11.21
C TYR A 226 -15.51 -6.36 -12.02
N ASN A 227 -15.46 -6.44 -13.35
CA ASN A 227 -16.66 -6.58 -14.17
C ASN A 227 -17.36 -7.94 -13.94
N MET A 228 -16.61 -9.02 -13.74
CA MET A 228 -17.19 -10.32 -13.37
C MET A 228 -17.87 -10.27 -12.00
N VAL A 229 -17.20 -9.67 -11.01
CA VAL A 229 -17.70 -9.56 -9.63
C VAL A 229 -18.84 -8.53 -9.56
N ALA A 230 -18.74 -7.36 -10.21
CA ALA A 230 -19.75 -6.28 -10.32
C ALA A 230 -21.05 -6.72 -10.98
N ASN A 231 -20.95 -7.57 -12.00
CA ASN A 231 -22.10 -8.08 -12.73
C ASN A 231 -22.52 -9.48 -12.24
N HIS A 232 -21.90 -10.01 -11.17
CA HIS A 232 -22.25 -11.32 -10.63
C HIS A 232 -23.67 -11.27 -10.03
N PRO A 233 -24.58 -12.20 -10.38
CA PRO A 233 -25.98 -12.18 -9.95
C PRO A 233 -26.15 -12.25 -8.41
N HIS A 234 -25.13 -12.72 -7.68
CA HIS A 234 -25.14 -12.74 -6.22
C HIS A 234 -24.60 -11.45 -5.55
N LYS A 235 -24.04 -10.49 -6.30
CA LYS A 235 -23.57 -9.20 -5.74
C LYS A 235 -24.71 -8.36 -5.19
N VAL A 236 -25.90 -8.47 -5.81
CA VAL A 236 -27.13 -7.82 -5.34
C VAL A 236 -27.41 -8.20 -3.89
N ARG A 237 -27.11 -9.45 -3.46
CA ARG A 237 -27.33 -9.89 -2.08
C ARG A 237 -26.40 -9.22 -1.05
N PHE A 238 -25.12 -9.03 -1.37
CA PHE A 238 -24.15 -8.41 -0.45
C PHE A 238 -24.44 -6.92 -0.21
N TYR A 239 -24.77 -6.17 -1.26
CA TYR A 239 -25.14 -4.75 -1.12
C TYR A 239 -26.52 -4.56 -0.46
N THR A 240 -27.47 -5.48 -0.67
CA THR A 240 -28.77 -5.41 0.02
C THR A 240 -28.66 -5.65 1.52
N GLN A 241 -27.65 -6.40 2.00
CA GLN A 241 -27.49 -6.68 3.42
C GLN A 241 -26.84 -5.49 4.17
N GLN A 242 -25.90 -4.79 3.53
CA GLN A 242 -25.36 -3.53 4.07
C GLN A 242 -26.31 -2.33 3.95
N ALA A 243 -27.20 -2.32 2.96
CA ALA A 243 -28.25 -1.31 2.83
C ALA A 243 -29.41 -1.52 3.83
N ALA A 244 -29.64 -2.77 4.27
CA ALA A 244 -30.64 -3.08 5.29
C ALA A 244 -30.25 -2.56 6.70
N GLU A 245 -28.96 -2.56 7.06
CA GLU A 245 -28.52 -2.08 8.38
C GLU A 245 -28.51 -0.55 8.50
N LYS A 246 -28.37 0.20 7.38
CA LYS A 246 -28.48 1.67 7.39
C LYS A 246 -29.92 2.19 7.41
N SER A 247 -30.91 1.31 7.24
CA SER A 247 -32.33 1.68 7.18
C SER A 247 -33.03 1.55 8.54
N PHE A 248 -32.46 0.83 9.51
CA PHE A 248 -33.03 0.67 10.85
C PHE A 248 -32.65 1.78 11.85
N LEU A 249 -31.64 2.60 11.56
CA LEU A 249 -31.21 3.71 12.45
C LEU A 249 -31.81 5.08 12.10
N LYS A 250 -32.73 5.16 11.13
CA LYS A 250 -33.43 6.41 10.75
C LYS A 250 -34.92 6.46 11.12
N ILE A 251 -35.44 5.48 11.87
CA ILE A 251 -36.83 5.49 12.37
C ILE A 251 -36.83 5.30 13.89
N SER A 252 -36.29 6.28 14.60
CA SER A 252 -36.54 6.54 16.03
C SER A 252 -35.95 7.91 16.32
N PHE A 253 -36.74 8.96 16.05
CA PHE A 253 -36.69 10.34 16.58
C PHE A 253 -37.36 11.27 15.56
N ASN A 254 -38.70 11.18 15.53
CA ASN A 254 -39.69 12.26 15.47
C ASN A 254 -41.07 11.65 15.27
#